data_AF-A0A9W8AKR3-F1
#
_entry.id   AF-A0A9W8AKR3-F1
#
_cell.length_a   1.000
_cell.length_b   1.000
_cell.length_c   1.000
_cell.angle_alpha   90.00
_cell.angle_beta   90.00
_cell.angle_gamma   90.00
#
_symmetry.space_group_name_H-M   'P 1'
#
loop_
_entity.id
_entity.type
_entity.pdbx_description
1 polymer ?
#
loop_
_entity_poly.entity_id
_entity_poly.type
_entity_poly.pdbx_seq_one_letter_code
_entity_poly.pdbx_strand_id
1 'polypeptide(L)'
;MPREYCVGDHVRYRPVEGIYTQSTGVIKEVIVDRQPAGDTGVEVKASERHPRYVIQNDNTLKETAYKGEAIDKVVTPIEEER
;
A
#
# COMPACT_ATOMS: atom_id res chain seq x y z
N MET A 1 0.80 -16.03 8.16
CA MET A 1 0.88 -15.70 6.72
C MET A 1 0.66 -14.20 6.63
N PRO A 2 1.57 -13.41 6.03
CA PRO A 2 1.39 -11.97 5.99
C PRO A 2 0.09 -11.69 5.25
N ARG A 3 -0.76 -10.80 5.79
CA ARG A 3 -2.04 -10.43 5.17
C ARG A 3 -1.78 -10.04 3.72
N GLU A 4 -2.27 -10.85 2.79
CA GLU A 4 -2.24 -10.56 1.36
C GLU A 4 -3.22 -9.41 1.12
N TYR A 5 -2.71 -8.19 1.14
CA TYR A 5 -3.51 -7.04 0.75
C TYR A 5 -3.75 -7.09 -0.76
N CYS A 6 -4.99 -6.86 -1.17
CA CYS A 6 -5.41 -6.96 -2.57
C CYS A 6 -5.46 -5.58 -3.24
N VAL A 7 -5.37 -5.57 -4.56
CA VAL A 7 -5.66 -4.37 -5.35
C VAL A 7 -7.11 -3.97 -5.14
N GLY A 8 -7.33 -2.69 -4.80
CA GLY A 8 -8.63 -2.13 -4.44
C GLY A 8 -8.84 -1.99 -2.92
N ASP A 9 -8.02 -2.63 -2.08
CA ASP A 9 -8.15 -2.49 -0.64
C ASP A 9 -7.76 -1.09 -0.19
N HIS A 10 -8.64 -0.47 0.60
CA HIS A 10 -8.32 0.77 1.28
C HIS A 10 -7.59 0.41 2.57
N VAL A 11 -6.37 0.90 2.73
CA VAL A 11 -5.50 0.57 3.86
C VAL A 11 -5.02 1.81 4.60
N ARG A 12 -4.73 1.64 5.88
CA ARG A 12 -4.03 2.61 6.71
C ARG A 12 -2.57 2.20 6.82
N TYR A 13 -1.67 3.10 6.47
CA TYR A 13 -0.23 2.88 6.41
C TYR A 13 0.55 4.05 7.03
N ARG A 14 1.83 3.82 7.32
CA ARG A 14 2.76 4.83 7.86
C ARG A 14 3.76 5.25 6.78
N PRO A 15 3.66 6.47 6.22
CA PRO A 15 4.56 6.92 5.16
C PRO A 15 5.98 7.23 5.66
N VAL A 16 6.15 7.56 6.94
CA VAL A 16 7.45 7.94 7.53
C VAL A 16 7.77 7.04 8.71
N GLU A 17 8.91 6.33 8.64
CA GLU A 17 9.41 5.53 9.77
C GLU A 17 9.81 6.44 10.94
N GLY A 18 9.26 6.17 12.13
CA GLY A 18 9.57 6.92 13.36
C GLY A 18 8.54 7.99 13.75
N ILE A 19 7.54 8.27 12.92
CA ILE A 19 6.43 9.17 13.27
C ILE A 19 5.14 8.37 13.39
N TYR A 20 4.33 8.68 14.41
CA TYR A 20 2.98 8.11 14.60
C TYR A 20 1.93 8.65 13.60
N THR A 21 2.36 9.29 12.52
CA THR A 21 1.46 9.82 11.49
C THR A 21 1.02 8.66 10.60
N GLN A 22 -0.26 8.31 10.72
CA GLN A 22 -0.91 7.34 9.86
C GLN A 22 -1.58 8.07 8.70
N SER A 23 -1.42 7.53 7.49
CA SER A 23 -2.13 7.97 6.30
C SER A 23 -3.03 6.85 5.79
N THR A 24 -4.05 7.21 5.04
CA THR A 24 -4.94 6.27 4.36
C THR A 24 -4.72 6.34 2.86
N GLY A 25 -4.93 5.21 2.19
CA GLY A 25 -4.84 5.14 0.76
C GLY A 25 -5.28 3.79 0.22
N VAL A 26 -5.55 3.74 -1.08
CA VAL A 26 -6.01 2.53 -1.76
C VAL A 26 -4.85 1.81 -2.43
N ILE A 27 -4.82 0.49 -2.33
CA ILE A 27 -3.83 -0.31 -3.04
C ILE A 27 -4.21 -0.35 -4.51
N LYS A 28 -3.33 0.18 -5.36
CA LYS A 28 -3.50 0.19 -6.81
C LYS A 28 -2.85 -1.01 -7.47
N GLU A 29 -1.76 -1.50 -6.88
CA GLU A 29 -0.98 -2.59 -7.46
C GLU A 29 -0.20 -3.34 -6.39
N VAL A 30 -0.03 -4.65 -6.58
CA VAL A 30 0.78 -5.52 -5.75
C VAL A 30 1.91 -6.07 -6.61
N ILE A 31 3.13 -5.70 -6.25
CA ILE A 31 4.33 -6.02 -6.99
C ILE A 31 5.10 -7.08 -6.23
N VAL A 32 5.14 -8.29 -6.79
CA VAL A 32 5.86 -9.46 -6.24
C VAL A 32 7.19 -9.72 -6.94
N ASP A 33 7.44 -9.04 -8.05
CA ASP A 33 8.65 -9.15 -8.88
C ASP A 33 9.32 -7.80 -9.08
N ARG A 34 10.59 -7.79 -9.52
CA ARG A 34 11.30 -6.55 -9.83
C ARG A 34 10.68 -5.89 -11.05
N GLN A 35 9.99 -4.77 -10.83
CA GLN A 35 9.41 -3.94 -11.89
C GLN A 35 9.32 -2.48 -11.43
N PRO A 36 9.23 -1.52 -12.36
CA PRO A 36 8.94 -0.13 -12.02
C PRO A 36 7.57 -0.01 -11.33
N ALA A 37 7.48 0.81 -10.28
CA ALA A 37 6.28 0.98 -9.48
C ALA A 37 5.92 2.45 -9.21
N GLY A 38 4.61 2.73 -9.22
CA GLY A 38 4.02 4.04 -8.92
C GLY A 38 4.32 5.10 -9.99
N ASP A 39 3.84 6.32 -9.74
CA ASP A 39 3.88 7.45 -10.68
C ASP A 39 5.31 7.89 -11.04
N THR A 40 6.26 7.65 -10.13
CA THR A 40 7.68 7.96 -10.33
C THR A 40 8.44 6.94 -11.17
N GLY A 41 7.86 5.77 -11.47
CA GLY A 41 8.51 4.70 -12.24
C GLY A 41 9.78 4.13 -11.58
N VAL A 42 9.89 4.20 -10.25
CA VAL A 42 11.07 3.73 -9.53
C VAL A 42 11.10 2.20 -9.57
N GLU A 43 12.23 1.64 -10.01
CA GLU A 43 12.44 0.19 -9.96
C GLU A 43 12.44 -0.27 -8.49
N VAL A 44 11.37 -0.95 -8.09
CA VAL A 44 11.28 -1.50 -6.75
C VAL A 44 11.81 -2.92 -6.76
N LYS A 45 12.76 -3.18 -5.86
CA LYS A 45 13.20 -4.54 -5.57
C LYS A 45 12.13 -5.24 -4.73
N ALA A 46 11.12 -5.78 -5.41
CA ALA A 46 10.20 -6.73 -4.83
C ALA A 46 10.64 -8.17 -5.11
N SER A 47 10.16 -9.09 -4.28
CA SER A 47 10.32 -10.53 -4.44
C SER A 47 9.13 -11.21 -3.75
N GLU A 48 8.86 -12.47 -4.03
CA GLU A 48 7.74 -13.21 -3.40
C GLU A 48 7.78 -13.17 -1.85
N ARG A 49 8.99 -13.11 -1.28
CA ARG A 49 9.20 -12.97 0.18
C ARG A 49 8.99 -11.55 0.70
N HIS A 50 9.15 -10.55 -0.15
CA HIS A 50 9.07 -9.14 0.17
C HIS A 50 8.28 -8.39 -0.91
N PRO A 51 6.95 -8.58 -0.97
CA PRO A 51 6.10 -7.86 -1.90
C PRO A 51 6.08 -6.37 -1.59
N ARG A 52 5.85 -5.57 -2.63
CA ARG A 52 5.65 -4.13 -2.56
C ARG A 52 4.22 -3.80 -2.94
N TYR A 53 3.60 -2.92 -2.17
CA TYR A 53 2.22 -2.50 -2.35
C TYR A 53 2.22 -1.06 -2.80
N VAL A 54 1.72 -0.80 -4.01
CA VAL A 54 1.54 0.55 -4.52
C VAL A 54 0.27 1.10 -3.89
N ILE A 55 0.43 2.05 -2.98
CA ILE A 55 -0.68 2.69 -2.28
C ILE A 55 -0.84 4.10 -2.86
N GLN A 56 -2.03 4.41 -3.34
CA GLN A 56 -2.45 5.75 -3.70
C GLN A 56 -2.98 6.45 -2.46
N ASN A 57 -2.28 7.50 -2.01
CA ASN A 57 -2.73 8.30 -0.87
C ASN A 57 -4.02 9.05 -1.25
N ASP A 58 -5.05 8.96 -0.40
CA ASP A 58 -6.32 9.64 -0.65
C ASP A 58 -6.20 11.17 -0.57
N ASN A 59 -5.29 11.67 0.27
CA ASN A 59 -5.08 13.11 0.47
C ASN A 59 -4.31 13.78 -0.67
N THR A 60 -3.28 13.10 -1.19
CA THR A 60 -2.38 13.69 -2.19
C THR A 60 -2.60 13.12 -3.59
N LEU A 61 -3.39 12.04 -3.71
CA LEU A 61 -3.60 11.24 -4.93
C LEU A 61 -2.32 10.64 -5.53
N LYS A 62 -1.19 10.71 -4.80
CA LYS A 62 0.09 10.16 -5.24
C LYS A 62 0.16 8.67 -4.97
N GLU A 63 0.68 7.95 -5.96
CA GLU A 63 0.95 6.51 -5.87
C GLU A 63 2.37 6.28 -5.40
N THR A 64 2.55 5.49 -4.35
CA THR A 64 3.87 5.20 -3.78
C THR A 64 3.95 3.74 -3.35
N ALA A 65 5.07 3.10 -3.69
CA ALA A 65 5.31 1.70 -3.37
C ALA A 65 5.86 1.55 -1.94
N TYR A 66 5.03 0.99 -1.05
CA TYR A 66 5.38 0.70 0.33
C TYR A 66 5.63 -0.79 0.57
N LYS A 67 6.33 -1.11 1.65
CA LYS A 67 6.46 -2.50 2.14
C LYS A 67 5.18 -2.88 2.89
N GLY A 68 4.85 -4.17 2.93
CA GLY A 68 3.73 -4.66 3.75
C GLY A 68 3.86 -4.29 5.24
N GLU A 69 5.09 -4.12 5.73
CA GLU A 69 5.39 -3.68 7.10
C GLU A 69 4.94 -2.25 7.41
N ALA A 70 4.83 -1.40 6.38
CA ALA A 70 4.33 -0.03 6.55
C ALA A 70 2.80 0.01 6.67
N ILE A 71 2.10 -1.06 6.29
CA ILE A 71 0.64 -1.14 6.32
C ILE A 71 0.21 -1.66 7.68
N ASP A 72 -0.52 -0.84 8.44
CA ASP A 72 -1.01 -1.22 9.77
C ASP A 72 -2.25 -2.10 9.66
N LYS A 73 -3.24 -1.71 8.85
CA LYS A 73 -4.51 -2.44 8.69
C LYS A 73 -5.28 -2.06 7.42
N VAL A 74 -6.10 -2.99 6.94
CA VAL A 74 -7.16 -2.70 5.97
C VAL A 74 -8.25 -1.88 6.67
N VAL A 75 -8.61 -0.77 6.04
CA VAL A 75 -9.77 0.06 6.37
C VAL A 75 -10.81 -0.26 5.30
N THR A 76 -11.46 -1.41 5.42
CA THR A 76 -12.62 -1.69 4.57
C THR A 76 -13.66 -0.61 4.87
N PRO A 77 -14.22 0.08 3.86
CA PRO A 77 -15.48 0.77 4.07
C PRO A 77 -16.46 -0.33 4.47
N ILE A 78 -16.91 -0.28 5.72
CA ILE A 78 -18.06 -1.06 6.15
C ILE A 78 -19.19 -0.70 5.19
N GLU A 79 -19.64 -1.65 4.38
CA GLU A 79 -20.88 -1.46 3.64
C GLU A 79 -21.95 -1.20 4.69
N GLU A 80 -22.45 0.04 4.71
CA GLU A 80 -23.58 0.43 5.52
C GLU A 80 -24.75 -0.45 5.09
N GLU A 81 -25.11 -1.38 5.98
CA GLU A 81 -26.14 -2.38 5.80
C GLU A 81 -27.48 -1.68 5.48
N ARG A 82 -28.14 -2.16 4.43
CA ARG A 82 -29.40 -1.64 3.87
C ARG A 82 -30.57 -1.66 4.84
#